data_AF-A0A7S2MQW0-F1
#
_entry.id   AF-A0A7S2MQW0-F1
#
_cell.length_a   1.000
_cell.length_b   1.000
_cell.length_c   1.000
_cell.angle_alpha   90.00
_cell.angle_beta   90.00
_cell.angle_gamma   90.00
#
_symmetry.space_group_name_H-M   'P 1'
#
loop_
_entity.id
_entity.type
_entity.pdbx_description
1 polymer ?
#
loop_
_entity_poly.entity_id
_entity_poly.type
_entity_poly.pdbx_seq_one_letter_code
_entity_poly.pdbx_strand_id
1 'polypeptide(L)'
;GSAYGNAVGGYWMLEFVGVRFMHPLEPTVLSKSPVDLQSLMNVEETTSPHWPLRGWHYHTQHPLEMVEVFNGFDIDSLNVTWDSMVPEVDLFFQWCLANRQNYVETLLLYSPEFDEFAASDLRMKRLRHINDLAHNLTLMMSADVPIALRQQHSWFMIKNADDADWQQQIDDRLDWVLTGAGFDMLGTESGSTEFSH
;
A
#
# COMPACT_ATOMS: atom_id res chain seq x y z
N GLY A 1 -12.65 -18.91 11.16
CA GLY A 1 -11.57 -18.52 10.23
C GLY A 1 -10.82 -17.34 10.79
N SER A 2 -9.62 -17.05 10.28
CA SER A 2 -8.97 -15.75 10.51
C SER A 2 -9.85 -14.63 9.93
N ALA A 3 -9.69 -13.40 10.42
CA ALA A 3 -10.43 -12.24 9.89
C ALA A 3 -10.25 -12.10 8.37
N TYR A 4 -9.01 -12.23 7.90
CA TYR A 4 -8.66 -12.28 6.48
C TYR A 4 -9.40 -13.39 5.71
N GLY A 5 -9.41 -14.61 6.23
CA GLY A 5 -10.07 -15.74 5.57
C GLY A 5 -11.59 -15.55 5.45
N ASN A 6 -12.23 -14.96 6.46
CA ASN A 6 -13.64 -14.62 6.40
C ASN A 6 -13.91 -13.54 5.34
N ALA A 7 -13.04 -12.53 5.26
CA ALA A 7 -13.18 -11.43 4.31
C ALA A 7 -13.01 -11.90 2.85
N VAL A 8 -11.97 -12.70 2.57
CA VAL A 8 -11.78 -13.36 1.27
C VAL A 8 -12.94 -14.30 0.93
N GLY A 9 -13.48 -15.03 1.92
CA GLY A 9 -14.67 -15.87 1.72
C GLY A 9 -15.89 -15.06 1.28
N GLY A 10 -16.06 -13.84 1.80
CA GLY A 10 -17.08 -12.89 1.35
C GLY A 10 -16.92 -12.49 -0.11
N TYR A 11 -15.71 -12.10 -0.53
CA TYR A 11 -15.42 -11.78 -1.93
C TYR A 11 -15.59 -12.99 -2.85
N TRP A 12 -15.18 -14.18 -2.41
CA TRP A 12 -15.40 -15.41 -3.16
C TRP A 12 -16.90 -15.66 -3.40
N MET A 13 -17.75 -15.40 -2.41
CA MET A 13 -19.21 -15.52 -2.57
C MET A 13 -19.75 -14.52 -3.60
N LEU A 14 -19.22 -13.29 -3.63
CA LEU A 14 -19.55 -12.30 -4.65
C LEU A 14 -19.13 -12.78 -6.05
N GLU A 15 -17.94 -13.39 -6.17
CA GLU A 15 -17.50 -14.00 -7.43
C GLU A 15 -18.41 -15.14 -7.86
N PHE A 16 -18.83 -15.98 -6.91
CA PHE A 16 -19.73 -17.10 -7.16
C PHE A 16 -21.07 -16.65 -7.75
N VAL A 17 -21.63 -15.54 -7.26
CA VAL A 17 -22.89 -14.97 -7.79
C VAL A 17 -22.72 -14.11 -9.04
N GLY A 18 -21.49 -14.01 -9.57
CA GLY A 18 -21.22 -13.40 -10.87
C GLY A 18 -20.64 -11.97 -10.84
N VAL A 19 -20.18 -11.49 -9.68
CA VAL A 19 -19.38 -10.25 -9.60
C VAL A 19 -17.94 -10.56 -10.04
N ARG A 20 -17.27 -9.62 -10.68
CA ARG A 20 -15.86 -9.72 -11.08
C ARG A 20 -15.11 -8.45 -10.69
N PHE A 21 -13.93 -8.62 -10.15
CA PHE A 21 -13.08 -7.53 -9.64
C PHE A 21 -11.90 -7.28 -10.58
N MET A 22 -12.18 -7.06 -11.87
CA MET A 22 -11.14 -6.84 -12.88
C MET A 22 -10.44 -5.49 -12.71
N HIS A 23 -11.17 -4.47 -12.26
CA HIS A 23 -10.67 -3.12 -12.04
C HIS A 23 -11.08 -2.63 -10.64
N PRO A 24 -10.23 -1.91 -9.90
CA PRO A 24 -10.54 -1.47 -8.54
C PRO A 24 -11.72 -0.51 -8.47
N LEU A 25 -11.90 0.35 -9.49
CA LEU A 25 -12.97 1.35 -9.52
C LEU A 25 -14.24 0.89 -10.25
N GLU A 26 -14.19 -0.25 -10.96
CA GLU A 26 -15.31 -0.69 -11.79
C GLU A 26 -15.51 -2.22 -11.72
N PRO A 27 -16.04 -2.76 -10.60
CA PRO A 27 -16.42 -4.16 -10.53
C PRO A 27 -17.52 -4.48 -11.56
N THR A 28 -17.34 -5.55 -12.31
CA THR A 28 -18.29 -5.97 -13.36
C THR A 28 -19.28 -6.99 -12.79
N VAL A 29 -20.58 -6.80 -13.02
CA VAL A 29 -21.61 -7.79 -12.67
C VAL A 29 -22.06 -8.51 -13.95
N LEU A 30 -21.69 -9.78 -14.09
CA LEU A 30 -21.97 -10.57 -15.29
C LEU A 30 -23.39 -11.16 -15.33
N SER A 31 -24.03 -11.31 -14.18
CA SER A 31 -25.39 -11.87 -14.08
C SER A 31 -26.44 -10.76 -13.97
N LYS A 32 -27.32 -10.66 -14.98
CA LYS A 32 -28.62 -9.94 -14.85
C LYS A 32 -29.77 -10.86 -14.41
N SER A 33 -29.51 -12.16 -14.26
CA SER A 33 -30.52 -13.12 -13.78
C SER A 33 -30.56 -13.12 -12.25
N PRO A 34 -31.73 -13.36 -11.64
CA PRO A 34 -31.82 -13.45 -10.19
C PRO A 34 -30.85 -14.51 -9.69
N VAL A 35 -30.07 -14.15 -8.66
CA VAL A 35 -29.18 -15.07 -7.96
C VAL A 35 -30.04 -16.22 -7.41
N ASP A 36 -29.73 -17.44 -7.82
CA ASP A 36 -30.38 -18.62 -7.27
C ASP A 36 -29.88 -18.87 -5.85
N LEU A 37 -30.60 -18.35 -4.86
CA LEU A 37 -30.25 -18.51 -3.45
C LEU A 37 -30.23 -19.98 -2.99
N GLN A 38 -30.95 -20.89 -3.67
CA GLN A 38 -30.87 -22.32 -3.35
C GLN A 38 -29.52 -22.93 -3.74
N SER A 39 -28.93 -22.45 -4.84
CA SER A 39 -27.57 -22.84 -5.21
C SER A 39 -26.55 -22.44 -4.14
N LEU A 40 -26.73 -21.29 -3.48
CA LEU A 40 -25.82 -20.81 -2.42
C LEU A 40 -25.88 -21.64 -1.14
N MET A 41 -27.05 -22.15 -0.76
CA MET A 41 -27.22 -22.90 0.49
C MET A 41 -26.54 -24.27 0.49
N ASN A 42 -26.17 -24.78 -0.68
CA ASN A 42 -25.57 -26.11 -0.84
C ASN A 42 -24.08 -26.07 -1.22
N VAL A 43 -23.45 -24.90 -1.17
CA VAL A 43 -22.04 -24.76 -1.55
C VAL A 43 -21.15 -24.88 -0.32
N GLU A 44 -20.28 -25.87 -0.36
CA GLU A 44 -19.20 -26.07 0.60
C GLU A 44 -17.87 -26.04 -0.16
N GLU A 45 -17.15 -24.93 -0.06
CA GLU A 45 -15.85 -24.73 -0.70
C GLU A 45 -14.82 -24.40 0.37
N THR A 46 -13.68 -25.10 0.35
CA THR A 46 -12.55 -24.82 1.23
C THR A 46 -11.31 -24.60 0.38
N THR A 47 -10.65 -23.46 0.58
CA THR A 47 -9.41 -23.11 -0.12
C THR A 47 -8.36 -22.60 0.86
N SER A 48 -7.10 -22.73 0.47
CA SER A 48 -5.96 -22.17 1.19
C SER A 48 -4.94 -21.63 0.19
N PRO A 49 -4.30 -20.49 0.47
CA PRO A 49 -3.26 -19.97 -0.42
C PRO A 49 -2.03 -20.88 -0.39
N HIS A 50 -1.38 -21.04 -1.55
CA HIS A 50 -0.10 -21.74 -1.62
C HIS A 50 1.03 -20.92 -0.98
N TRP A 51 1.10 -19.62 -1.33
CA TRP A 51 2.05 -18.67 -0.77
C TRP A 51 1.41 -17.93 0.41
N PRO A 52 2.04 -17.90 1.59
CA PRO A 52 1.47 -17.20 2.75
C PRO A 52 1.45 -15.68 2.57
N LEU A 53 2.43 -15.12 1.85
CA LEU A 53 2.51 -13.71 1.49
C LEU A 53 2.24 -13.54 0.00
N ARG A 54 1.31 -12.67 -0.36
CA ARG A 54 0.89 -12.37 -1.73
C ARG A 54 0.55 -10.89 -1.77
N GLY A 55 1.23 -10.13 -2.61
CA GLY A 55 0.91 -8.72 -2.63
C GLY A 55 1.30 -7.98 -3.87
N TRP A 56 1.02 -6.68 -3.78
CA TRP A 56 1.13 -5.73 -4.85
C TRP A 56 2.22 -4.72 -4.51
N HIS A 57 3.20 -4.59 -5.38
CA HIS A 57 4.17 -3.50 -5.30
C HIS A 57 3.68 -2.34 -6.18
N TYR A 58 3.24 -1.26 -5.54
CA TYR A 58 2.83 -0.04 -6.23
C TYR A 58 4.08 0.83 -6.45
N HIS A 59 4.58 0.82 -7.67
CA HIS A 59 5.85 1.45 -8.05
C HIS A 59 5.69 2.97 -8.18
N THR A 60 5.64 3.66 -7.03
CA THR A 60 5.38 5.11 -6.91
C THR A 60 6.45 6.01 -7.55
N GLN A 61 7.60 5.46 -7.96
CA GLN A 61 8.65 6.18 -8.69
C GLN A 61 8.24 6.59 -10.12
N HIS A 62 7.10 6.10 -10.61
CA HIS A 62 6.51 6.49 -11.89
C HIS A 62 5.20 7.25 -11.68
N PRO A 63 4.83 8.18 -12.58
CA PRO A 63 3.58 8.93 -12.47
C PRO A 63 2.39 7.99 -12.71
N LEU A 64 1.87 7.44 -11.62
CA LEU A 64 0.68 6.61 -11.55
C LEU A 64 -0.40 7.33 -10.73
N GLU A 65 -1.63 6.84 -10.80
CA GLU A 65 -2.82 7.52 -10.30
C GLU A 65 -2.84 7.75 -8.79
N MET A 66 -2.14 6.91 -8.01
CA MET A 66 -2.15 6.94 -6.54
C MET A 66 -0.79 7.34 -5.94
N VAL A 67 0.15 7.85 -6.73
CA VAL A 67 1.50 8.22 -6.26
C VAL A 67 1.42 9.22 -5.11
N GLU A 68 0.64 10.28 -5.30
CA GLU A 68 0.57 11.39 -4.36
C GLU A 68 -0.10 10.96 -3.05
N VAL A 69 -1.21 10.23 -3.12
CA VAL A 69 -1.91 9.75 -1.92
C VAL A 69 -1.07 8.75 -1.12
N PHE A 70 -0.35 7.83 -1.78
CA PHE A 70 0.57 6.90 -1.11
C PHE A 70 1.83 7.56 -0.56
N ASN A 71 2.10 8.81 -0.94
CA ASN A 71 3.19 9.60 -0.39
C ASN A 71 2.75 10.69 0.59
N GLY A 72 1.43 10.82 0.83
CA GLY A 72 0.86 11.84 1.69
C GLY A 72 0.75 13.23 1.05
N PHE A 73 1.01 13.37 -0.25
CA PHE A 73 1.03 14.66 -0.95
C PHE A 73 -0.37 15.15 -1.34
N ASP A 74 -0.52 16.47 -1.38
CA ASP A 74 -1.57 17.16 -2.13
C ASP A 74 -1.10 17.36 -3.59
N ILE A 75 -2.02 17.57 -4.54
CA ILE A 75 -1.70 17.93 -5.93
C ILE A 75 -2.00 19.42 -6.12
N ASP A 76 -1.06 20.27 -5.72
CA ASP A 76 -1.24 21.73 -5.71
C ASP A 76 -1.62 22.30 -7.07
N SER A 77 -1.02 21.78 -8.16
CA SER A 77 -1.27 22.23 -9.53
C SER A 77 -2.71 21.99 -10.00
N LEU A 78 -3.42 21.04 -9.38
CA LEU A 78 -4.80 20.68 -9.68
C LEU A 78 -5.77 21.07 -8.56
N ASN A 79 -5.27 21.67 -7.47
CA ASN A 79 -6.05 21.97 -6.27
C ASN A 79 -6.79 20.73 -5.71
N VAL A 80 -6.12 19.57 -5.77
CA VAL A 80 -6.62 18.29 -5.23
C VAL A 80 -5.95 18.04 -3.89
N THR A 81 -6.74 17.83 -2.85
CA THR A 81 -6.20 17.55 -1.52
C THR A 81 -5.98 16.05 -1.34
N TRP A 82 -5.02 15.69 -0.50
CA TRP A 82 -4.76 14.32 -0.07
C TRP A 82 -6.04 13.64 0.44
N ASP A 83 -6.80 14.31 1.32
CA ASP A 83 -8.05 13.78 1.86
C ASP A 83 -9.08 13.43 0.76
N SER A 84 -9.07 14.17 -0.35
CA SER A 84 -9.99 13.90 -1.47
C SER A 84 -9.61 12.68 -2.30
N MET A 85 -8.35 12.24 -2.24
CA MET A 85 -7.83 11.04 -2.92
C MET A 85 -7.93 9.77 -2.08
N VAL A 86 -7.98 9.89 -0.75
CA VAL A 86 -8.08 8.75 0.20
C VAL A 86 -9.18 7.75 -0.16
N PRO A 87 -10.40 8.15 -0.58
CA PRO A 87 -11.45 7.18 -0.90
C PRO A 87 -11.07 6.19 -2.01
N GLU A 88 -10.22 6.57 -2.97
CA GLU A 88 -9.78 5.66 -4.04
C GLU A 88 -8.82 4.59 -3.52
N VAL A 89 -8.03 4.91 -2.48
CA VAL A 89 -7.14 3.95 -1.83
C VAL A 89 -7.91 2.83 -1.14
N ASP A 90 -9.04 3.16 -0.50
CA ASP A 90 -9.92 2.14 0.10
C ASP A 90 -10.47 1.17 -0.95
N LEU A 91 -10.89 1.69 -2.12
CA LEU A 91 -11.33 0.85 -3.25
C LEU A 91 -10.19 -0.05 -3.77
N PHE A 92 -8.97 0.49 -3.85
CA PHE A 92 -7.79 -0.29 -4.22
C PHE A 92 -7.49 -1.41 -3.21
N PHE A 93 -7.60 -1.16 -1.91
CA PHE A 93 -7.41 -2.19 -0.88
C PHE A 93 -8.50 -3.25 -0.91
N GLN A 94 -9.76 -2.87 -1.07
CA GLN A 94 -10.86 -3.80 -1.29
C GLN A 94 -10.61 -4.68 -2.52
N TRP A 95 -10.10 -4.09 -3.60
CA TRP A 95 -9.72 -4.83 -4.81
C TRP A 95 -8.56 -5.80 -4.56
N CYS A 96 -7.55 -5.40 -3.80
CA CYS A 96 -6.45 -6.29 -3.38
C CYS A 96 -6.99 -7.51 -2.63
N LEU A 97 -7.89 -7.29 -1.67
CA LEU A 97 -8.51 -8.34 -0.88
C LEU A 97 -9.40 -9.25 -1.74
N ALA A 98 -10.18 -8.69 -2.65
CA ALA A 98 -10.97 -9.46 -3.62
C ALA A 98 -10.09 -10.37 -4.49
N ASN A 99 -8.90 -9.88 -4.87
CA ASN A 99 -7.89 -10.61 -5.61
C ASN A 99 -6.94 -11.43 -4.71
N ARG A 100 -7.34 -11.66 -3.45
CA ARG A 100 -6.67 -12.54 -2.47
C ARG A 100 -5.22 -12.14 -2.17
N GLN A 101 -4.89 -10.86 -2.36
CA GLN A 101 -3.66 -10.28 -1.84
C GLN A 101 -3.82 -10.03 -0.34
N ASN A 102 -2.72 -10.04 0.40
CA ASN A 102 -2.68 -9.72 1.84
C ASN A 102 -1.56 -8.73 2.20
N TYR A 103 -0.98 -8.10 1.19
CA TYR A 103 0.19 -7.26 1.29
C TYR A 103 0.18 -6.20 0.19
N VAL A 104 0.52 -4.97 0.54
CA VAL A 104 0.81 -3.89 -0.40
C VAL A 104 2.12 -3.25 0.00
N GLU A 105 2.99 -3.04 -0.97
CA GLU A 105 4.24 -2.30 -0.81
C GLU A 105 4.21 -1.05 -1.66
N THR A 106 4.68 0.06 -1.10
CA THR A 106 4.86 1.33 -1.82
C THR A 106 6.27 1.84 -1.61
N LEU A 107 6.80 2.61 -2.55
CA LEU A 107 8.03 3.37 -2.29
C LEU A 107 7.67 4.75 -1.75
N LEU A 108 8.38 5.18 -0.72
CA LEU A 108 8.30 6.56 -0.25
C LEU A 108 9.23 7.43 -1.08
N LEU A 109 8.75 8.62 -1.44
CA LEU A 109 9.48 9.59 -2.24
C LEU A 109 10.09 10.71 -1.39
N TYR A 110 11.14 11.31 -1.92
CA TYR A 110 11.95 12.37 -1.34
C TYR A 110 12.55 13.27 -2.42
N SER A 111 12.56 14.57 -2.16
CA SER A 111 13.37 15.54 -2.90
C SER A 111 13.77 16.68 -1.97
N PRO A 112 14.95 17.31 -2.16
CA PRO A 112 15.37 18.45 -1.34
C PRO A 112 14.34 19.59 -1.31
N GLU A 113 13.58 19.79 -2.38
CA GLU A 113 12.55 20.82 -2.51
C GLU A 113 11.39 20.65 -1.52
N PHE A 114 11.19 19.44 -0.98
CA PHE A 114 10.14 19.15 0.00
C PHE A 114 10.67 18.41 1.23
N ASP A 115 11.95 18.61 1.59
CA ASP A 115 12.59 17.98 2.75
C ASP A 115 11.80 18.15 4.05
N GLU A 116 11.30 19.36 4.30
CA GLU A 116 10.47 19.68 5.49
C GLU A 116 9.20 18.81 5.52
N PHE A 117 8.51 18.69 4.39
CA PHE A 117 7.31 17.86 4.31
C PHE A 117 7.63 16.36 4.38
N ALA A 118 8.70 15.91 3.69
CA ALA A 118 9.09 14.51 3.60
C ALA A 118 9.35 13.86 4.95
N ALA A 119 9.79 14.63 5.95
CA ALA A 119 10.03 14.19 7.32
C ALA A 119 8.96 14.69 8.32
N SER A 120 7.94 15.42 7.87
CA SER A 120 6.97 16.07 8.75
C SER A 120 6.04 15.10 9.48
N ASP A 121 5.55 15.55 10.63
CA ASP A 121 4.46 14.89 11.36
C ASP A 121 3.16 14.80 10.53
N LEU A 122 2.93 15.77 9.64
CA LEU A 122 1.75 15.76 8.78
C LEU A 122 1.80 14.59 7.80
N ARG A 123 2.91 14.41 7.09
CA ARG A 123 3.10 13.29 6.18
C ARG A 123 3.01 11.96 6.94
N MET A 124 3.68 11.86 8.09
CA MET A 124 3.63 10.66 8.94
C MET A 124 2.18 10.29 9.30
N LYS A 125 1.37 11.25 9.73
CA LYS A 125 -0.05 11.03 10.07
C LYS A 125 -0.89 10.62 8.86
N ARG A 126 -0.64 11.22 7.69
CA ARG A 126 -1.30 10.84 6.44
C ARG A 126 -0.96 9.40 6.04
N LEU A 127 0.31 9.01 6.08
CA LEU A 127 0.71 7.63 5.81
C LEU A 127 0.12 6.64 6.82
N ARG A 128 0.10 6.99 8.11
CA ARG A 128 -0.57 6.18 9.13
C ARG A 128 -2.04 5.96 8.82
N HIS A 129 -2.75 7.00 8.38
CA HIS A 129 -4.15 6.83 8.01
C HIS A 129 -4.33 5.84 6.84
N ILE A 130 -3.47 5.88 5.83
CA ILE A 130 -3.49 4.88 4.75
C ILE A 130 -3.23 3.48 5.29
N ASN A 131 -2.25 3.33 6.19
CA ASN A 131 -1.94 2.03 6.78
C ASN A 131 -3.09 1.50 7.65
N ASP A 132 -3.74 2.37 8.43
CA ASP A 132 -4.94 2.03 9.20
C ASP A 132 -6.08 1.53 8.30
N LEU A 133 -6.28 2.13 7.11
CA LEU A 133 -7.26 1.67 6.13
C LEU A 133 -6.94 0.25 5.63
N ALA A 134 -5.67 -0.03 5.33
CA ALA A 134 -5.22 -1.37 4.94
C ALA A 134 -5.44 -2.40 6.06
N HIS A 135 -5.07 -2.04 7.29
CA HIS A 135 -5.21 -2.89 8.48
C HIS A 135 -6.68 -3.21 8.79
N ASN A 136 -7.58 -2.24 8.61
CA ASN A 136 -9.03 -2.44 8.74
C ASN A 136 -9.57 -3.50 7.76
N LEU A 137 -8.89 -3.69 6.62
CA LEU A 137 -9.16 -4.72 5.63
C LEU A 137 -8.24 -5.95 5.75
N THR A 138 -7.49 -6.06 6.84
CA THR A 138 -6.57 -7.18 7.13
C THR A 138 -5.40 -7.31 6.15
N LEU A 139 -5.07 -6.25 5.43
CA LEU A 139 -3.89 -6.15 4.58
C LEU A 139 -2.71 -5.63 5.41
N MET A 140 -1.51 -6.11 5.09
CA MET A 140 -0.26 -5.54 5.59
C MET A 140 0.27 -4.49 4.63
N MET A 141 0.95 -3.48 5.16
CA MET A 141 1.61 -2.42 4.41
C MET A 141 3.13 -2.48 4.60
N SER A 142 3.87 -2.34 3.51
CA SER A 142 5.32 -2.16 3.50
C SER A 142 5.71 -0.88 2.82
N ALA A 143 6.75 -0.25 3.36
CA ALA A 143 7.47 0.80 2.67
C ALA A 143 8.77 0.21 2.12
N ASP A 144 8.99 0.34 0.83
CA ASP A 144 10.33 0.15 0.27
C ASP A 144 11.15 1.42 0.53
N VAL A 145 12.15 1.25 1.39
CA VAL A 145 13.07 2.30 1.78
C VAL A 145 14.48 1.80 1.58
N PRO A 146 15.20 2.29 0.56
CA PRO A 146 16.60 1.98 0.41
C PRO A 146 17.44 2.58 1.54
N ILE A 147 18.59 1.94 1.82
CA ILE A 147 19.54 2.48 2.80
C ILE A 147 20.16 3.78 2.27
N ALA A 148 20.77 3.74 1.08
CA ALA A 148 21.50 4.87 0.50
C ALA A 148 21.13 5.16 -0.97
N LEU A 149 20.35 4.29 -1.62
CA LEU A 149 19.95 4.49 -3.01
C LEU A 149 19.00 5.69 -3.15
N ARG A 150 19.33 6.61 -4.06
CA ARG A 150 18.55 7.84 -4.32
C ARG A 150 17.85 7.86 -5.69
N GLN A 151 17.81 6.74 -6.39
CA GLN A 151 17.21 6.70 -7.73
C GLN A 151 15.75 7.16 -7.69
N GLN A 152 15.37 7.95 -8.70
CA GLN A 152 13.98 8.36 -8.94
C GLN A 152 13.25 8.87 -7.70
N HIS A 153 13.93 9.73 -6.92
CA HIS A 153 13.38 10.35 -5.72
C HIS A 153 13.04 9.37 -4.60
N SER A 154 13.67 8.19 -4.48
CA SER A 154 13.45 7.34 -3.31
C SER A 154 13.83 8.04 -2.01
N TRP A 155 12.99 7.87 -1.00
CA TRP A 155 13.28 8.23 0.38
C TRP A 155 14.27 7.23 0.96
N PHE A 156 15.34 7.71 1.58
CA PHE A 156 16.48 6.89 1.98
C PHE A 156 16.75 7.01 3.48
N MET A 157 17.34 5.97 4.07
CA MET A 157 17.60 5.92 5.51
C MET A 157 18.74 6.85 5.93
N ILE A 158 19.81 6.93 5.12
CA ILE A 158 21.00 7.73 5.44
C ILE A 158 21.29 8.78 4.38
N LYS A 159 21.66 10.00 4.82
CA LYS A 159 22.10 11.06 3.92
C LYS A 159 23.46 10.68 3.32
N ASN A 160 24.50 10.50 4.11
CA ASN A 160 25.78 9.98 3.64
C ASN A 160 26.30 8.86 4.54
N ALA A 161 26.94 7.85 3.95
CA ALA A 161 27.52 6.74 4.71
C ALA A 161 28.71 7.14 5.58
N ASP A 162 29.35 8.27 5.26
CA ASP A 162 30.48 8.82 6.02
C ASP A 162 30.04 9.72 7.18
N ASP A 163 28.74 10.01 7.32
CA ASP A 163 28.22 10.80 8.44
C ASP A 163 28.45 10.03 9.75
N ALA A 164 29.04 10.68 10.75
CA ALA A 164 29.39 10.02 12.02
C ALA A 164 28.16 9.48 12.79
N ASP A 165 26.95 9.95 12.45
CA ASP A 165 25.68 9.62 13.08
C ASP A 165 24.78 8.70 12.22
N TRP A 166 25.31 8.07 11.16
CA TRP A 166 24.51 7.26 10.22
C TRP A 166 23.64 6.18 10.90
N GLN A 167 24.10 5.59 12.01
CA GLN A 167 23.31 4.60 12.78
C GLN A 167 22.07 5.24 13.39
N GLN A 168 22.24 6.41 14.00
CA GLN A 168 21.12 7.16 14.57
C GLN A 168 20.13 7.59 13.47
N GLN A 169 20.62 7.98 12.29
CA GLN A 169 19.75 8.27 11.15
C GLN A 169 18.89 7.06 10.77
N ILE A 170 19.48 5.86 10.69
CA ILE A 170 18.73 4.63 10.42
C ILE A 170 17.68 4.39 11.51
N ASP A 171 18.08 4.42 12.79
CA ASP A 171 17.16 4.17 13.90
C ASP A 171 15.98 5.16 13.89
N ASP A 172 16.24 6.46 13.70
CA ASP A 172 15.21 7.49 13.63
C ASP A 172 14.27 7.29 12.43
N ARG A 173 14.80 6.85 11.28
CA ARG A 173 13.98 6.56 10.10
C ARG A 173 13.14 5.29 10.27
N LEU A 174 13.69 4.25 10.88
CA LEU A 174 12.96 3.02 11.19
C LEU A 174 11.81 3.31 12.15
N ASP A 175 12.07 4.10 13.20
CA ASP A 175 11.03 4.53 14.13
C ASP A 175 9.97 5.38 13.43
N TRP A 176 10.37 6.29 12.54
CA TRP A 176 9.43 7.10 11.77
C TRP A 176 8.53 6.25 10.86
N VAL A 177 9.08 5.25 10.16
CA VAL A 177 8.32 4.42 9.21
C VAL A 177 7.47 3.37 9.93
N LEU A 178 8.08 2.56 10.79
CA LEU A 178 7.41 1.41 11.41
C LEU A 178 6.49 1.87 12.54
N THR A 179 6.99 2.70 13.46
CA THR A 179 6.22 3.14 14.64
C THR A 179 5.38 4.37 14.33
N GLY A 180 5.95 5.34 13.61
CA GLY A 180 5.34 6.63 13.29
C GLY A 180 4.27 6.53 12.21
N ALA A 181 4.62 6.04 11.03
CA ALA A 181 3.71 5.87 9.91
C ALA A 181 2.95 4.53 9.97
N GLY A 182 3.34 3.59 10.83
CA GLY A 182 2.57 2.36 11.06
C GLY A 182 2.70 1.31 9.96
N PHE A 183 3.80 1.30 9.21
CA PHE A 183 4.08 0.21 8.28
C PHE A 183 4.43 -1.07 9.04
N ASP A 184 4.01 -2.22 8.52
CA ASP A 184 4.26 -3.53 9.14
C ASP A 184 5.65 -4.08 8.81
N MET A 185 6.14 -3.73 7.63
CA MET A 185 7.37 -4.26 7.06
C MET A 185 8.15 -3.16 6.33
N LEU A 186 9.43 -3.44 6.12
CA LEU A 186 10.31 -2.65 5.27
C LEU A 186 10.85 -3.54 4.17
N GLY A 187 10.59 -3.15 2.92
CA GLY A 187 11.42 -3.51 1.80
C GLY A 187 12.69 -2.67 1.85
N THR A 188 13.84 -3.25 1.53
CA THR A 188 15.07 -2.46 1.43
C THR A 188 16.00 -3.00 0.37
N GLU A 189 16.63 -2.07 -0.33
CA GLU A 189 17.68 -2.35 -1.29
C GLU A 189 19.07 -2.08 -0.66
N SER A 190 19.86 -3.14 -0.55
CA SER A 190 21.27 -3.08 -0.14
C SER A 190 22.16 -2.83 -1.36
N GLY A 191 22.03 -1.64 -1.96
CA GLY A 191 22.79 -1.25 -3.14
C GLY A 191 23.06 0.25 -3.17
N SER A 192 24.18 0.64 -3.75
CA SER A 192 24.48 2.00 -4.20
C SER A 192 24.40 2.03 -5.73
N THR A 193 23.92 3.10 -6.34
CA THR A 193 23.98 3.24 -7.81
C THR A 193 25.07 4.18 -8.27
N GLU A 194 25.39 4.14 -9.56
CA GLU A 194 26.36 5.03 -10.21
C GLU A 194 25.99 6.53 -10.09
N PHE A 195 24.83 6.87 -9.51
CA PHE A 195 24.34 8.24 -9.33
C PHE A 195 24.37 8.73 -7.86
N SER A 196 25.16 8.07 -7.00
CA SER A 196 25.21 8.36 -5.55
C SER A 196 26.16 9.51 -5.16
N HIS A 197 26.50 10.43 -6.08
CA HIS A 197 27.50 11.47 -5.87
C HIS A 197 26.93 12.89 -5.95
#